data_AF-J2GM24-F1
#
_entry.id   AF-J2GM24-F1
#
_cell.length_a   1.000
_cell.length_b   1.000
_cell.length_c   1.000
_cell.angle_alpha   90.00
_cell.angle_beta   90.00
_cell.angle_gamma   90.00
#
_symmetry.space_group_name_H-M   'P 1'
#
loop_
_entity.id
_entity.type
_entity.pdbx_description
1 polymer ?
#
loop_
_entity_poly.entity_id
_entity_poly.type
_entity_poly.pdbx_seq_one_letter_code
_entity_poly.pdbx_strand_id
1 'polypeptide(L)'
;MGYAFIDTVGILGNILSTGREIQVECAECKGLHRFTAAEIAGLAEKVGREFNLLNRRCRCRLTPGCTGWNRFFFRSGVYRPLFTPEQSGRWSDEARAARMSLPPTTL
;
A
#
# COMPACT_ATOMS: atom_id res chain seq x y z
N MET A 1 -13.86 4.41 -18.40
CA MET A 1 -13.38 5.63 -17.71
C MET A 1 -12.48 5.15 -16.57
N GLY A 2 -11.26 4.69 -16.79
CA GLY A 2 -10.07 5.46 -17.19
C GLY A 2 -9.01 5.30 -16.10
N TYR A 3 -8.63 4.05 -15.76
CA TYR A 3 -7.60 3.76 -14.75
C TYR A 3 -6.19 4.22 -15.15
N ALA A 4 -6.00 4.67 -16.39
CA ALA A 4 -4.75 5.22 -16.92
C ALA A 4 -4.17 6.38 -16.10
N PHE A 5 -5.01 7.14 -15.37
CA PHE A 5 -4.53 8.19 -14.47
C PHE A 5 -3.94 7.65 -13.16
N ILE A 6 -4.38 6.46 -12.70
CA ILE A 6 -3.85 5.83 -11.49
C ILE A 6 -2.49 5.18 -11.75
N ASP A 7 -2.26 4.71 -12.99
CA ASP A 7 -1.03 4.03 -13.37
C ASP A 7 0.23 4.90 -13.19
N THR A 8 0.13 6.23 -13.32
CA THR A 8 1.32 7.10 -13.21
C THR A 8 1.48 7.74 -11.83
N VAL A 9 0.42 7.87 -11.04
CA VAL A 9 0.45 8.61 -9.77
C VAL A 9 1.12 7.84 -8.63
N GLY A 10 1.23 6.52 -8.77
CA GLY A 10 1.97 5.66 -7.84
C GLY A 10 3.46 5.54 -8.17
N ILE A 11 3.94 6.11 -9.28
CA ILE A 11 5.35 6.05 -9.68
C ILE A 11 6.16 6.98 -8.78
N LEU A 12 7.21 6.45 -8.14
CA LEU A 12 8.02 7.20 -7.17
C LEU A 12 8.64 8.47 -7.77
N GLY A 13 9.12 8.40 -9.00
CA GLY A 13 9.63 9.56 -9.74
C GLY A 13 8.61 10.69 -9.84
N ASN A 14 7.36 10.36 -10.20
CA ASN A 14 6.28 11.34 -10.30
C ASN A 14 5.87 11.88 -8.94
N ILE A 15 5.83 11.04 -7.91
CA ILE A 15 5.52 11.46 -6.53
C ILE A 15 6.53 12.51 -6.07
N LEU A 16 7.83 12.26 -6.28
CA LEU A 16 8.91 13.20 -5.94
C LEU A 16 8.82 14.51 -6.74
N SER A 17 8.61 14.42 -8.06
CA SER A 17 8.56 15.60 -8.93
C SER A 17 7.35 16.50 -8.66
N THR A 18 6.23 15.92 -8.25
CA THR A 18 4.97 16.66 -8.00
C THR A 18 4.76 17.04 -6.54
N GLY A 19 5.59 16.52 -5.63
CA GLY A 19 5.39 16.67 -4.18
C GLY A 19 4.10 16.00 -3.68
N ARG A 20 3.63 14.93 -4.34
CA ARG A 20 2.37 14.29 -3.99
C ARG A 20 2.48 13.56 -2.65
N GLU A 21 1.48 13.74 -1.80
CA GLU A 21 1.41 13.06 -0.52
C GLU A 21 0.97 11.59 -0.66
N ILE A 22 1.71 10.71 0.01
CA ILE A 22 1.44 9.27 0.08
C ILE A 22 1.21 8.88 1.53
N GLN A 23 0.16 8.09 1.76
CA GLN A 23 -0.13 7.47 3.04
C GLN A 23 -0.08 5.95 2.90
N VAL A 24 0.32 5.28 3.98
CA VAL A 24 0.15 3.84 4.14
C VAL A 24 -0.76 3.56 5.31
N GLU A 25 -1.63 2.57 5.17
CA GLU A 25 -2.52 2.10 6.21
C GLU A 25 -2.51 0.57 6.28
N CYS A 26 -2.42 0.02 7.49
CA CYS A 26 -2.55 -1.41 7.72
C CYS A 26 -4.01 -1.85 7.67
N ALA A 27 -4.31 -2.86 6.86
CA ALA A 27 -5.66 -3.42 6.76
C ALA A 27 -6.16 -4.07 8.06
N GLU A 28 -5.26 -4.45 8.96
CA GLU A 28 -5.54 -5.19 10.19
C GLU A 28 -5.54 -4.28 11.42
N CYS A 29 -4.38 -3.76 11.83
CA CYS A 29 -4.27 -2.91 13.02
C CYS A 29 -4.75 -1.46 12.82
N LYS A 30 -5.08 -1.07 11.58
CA LYS A 30 -5.50 0.31 11.21
C LYS A 30 -4.46 1.40 11.48
N GLY A 31 -3.24 1.02 11.85
CA GLY A 31 -2.11 1.96 11.95
C GLY A 31 -1.90 2.66 10.61
N LEU A 32 -1.63 3.96 10.67
CA LEU A 32 -1.45 4.82 9.50
C LEU A 32 -0.15 5.62 9.62
N HIS A 33 0.51 5.86 8.49
CA HIS A 33 1.69 6.70 8.39
C HIS A 33 1.66 7.51 7.09
N ARG A 34 2.00 8.78 7.17
CA ARG A 34 2.17 9.64 5.99
C ARG A 34 3.65 9.72 5.66
N PHE A 35 4.01 9.29 4.47
CA PHE A 35 5.40 9.33 4.04
C PHE A 35 5.85 10.77 3.84
N THR A 36 7.01 11.07 4.40
CA THR A 36 7.77 12.28 4.10
C THR A 36 8.44 12.17 2.72
N ALA A 37 8.80 13.31 2.13
CA ALA A 37 9.55 13.33 0.88
C ALA A 37 10.89 12.57 0.98
N ALA A 38 11.56 12.63 2.14
CA ALA A 38 12.80 11.92 2.39
C ALA A 38 12.61 10.39 2.41
N GLU A 39 11.52 9.89 2.98
CA GLU A 39 11.22 8.45 2.96
C GLU A 39 10.86 7.96 1.55
N ILE A 40 10.11 8.74 0.76
CA ILE A 40 9.86 8.42 -0.64
C ILE A 40 11.15 8.42 -1.45
N ALA A 41 12.04 9.39 -1.23
CA ALA A 41 13.34 9.45 -1.88
C ALA A 41 14.19 8.23 -1.53
N GLY A 42 14.30 7.87 -0.24
CA GLY A 42 15.03 6.69 0.20
C GLY A 42 14.42 5.37 -0.29
N LEU A 43 13.11 5.31 -0.53
CA LEU A 43 12.50 4.18 -1.22
C LEU A 43 12.90 4.15 -2.71
N ALA A 44 12.84 5.29 -3.40
CA ALA A 44 13.21 5.39 -4.80
C ALA A 44 14.68 5.05 -5.07
N GLU A 45 15.59 5.37 -4.14
CA GLU A 45 16.99 4.93 -4.20
C GLU A 45 17.13 3.40 -4.12
N LYS A 46 16.27 2.73 -3.34
CA LYS A 46 16.31 1.28 -3.15
C LYS A 46 15.72 0.49 -4.30
N VAL A 47 14.61 0.96 -4.88
CA VAL A 47 13.83 0.19 -5.88
C VAL A 47 13.77 0.84 -7.26
N GLY A 48 14.35 2.02 -7.43
CA GLY A 48 14.31 2.80 -8.66
C GLY A 48 13.13 3.77 -8.73
N ARG A 49 13.32 4.88 -9.47
CA ARG A 49 12.31 5.95 -9.63
C ARG A 49 11.09 5.51 -10.45
N GLU A 50 11.27 4.52 -11.33
CA GLU A 50 10.20 3.95 -12.16
C GLU A 50 9.32 2.94 -11.39
N PHE A 51 9.67 2.64 -10.14
CA PHE A 51 8.88 1.74 -9.32
C PHE A 51 7.49 2.34 -9.05
N ASN A 52 6.46 1.52 -9.23
CA ASN A 52 5.07 1.92 -9.07
C ASN A 52 4.44 1.26 -7.84
N LEU A 53 3.89 2.08 -6.95
CA LEU A 53 3.16 1.65 -5.75
C LEU A 53 1.76 1.09 -6.04
N LEU A 54 1.22 1.28 -7.25
CA LEU A 54 -0.08 0.76 -7.64
C LEU A 54 -0.15 -0.76 -7.51
N ASN A 55 -1.21 -1.27 -6.88
CA ASN A 55 -1.45 -2.69 -6.64
C ASN A 55 -0.32 -3.37 -5.86
N ARG A 56 0.47 -2.59 -5.10
CA ARG A 56 1.47 -3.10 -4.17
C ARG A 56 0.97 -3.02 -2.74
N ARG A 57 1.45 -3.96 -1.92
CA ARG A 57 1.29 -3.99 -0.47
C ARG A 57 2.55 -4.56 0.15
N CYS A 58 2.81 -4.26 1.41
CA CYS A 58 3.90 -4.86 2.18
C CYS A 58 3.41 -5.34 3.54
N ARG A 59 4.21 -6.15 4.23
CA ARG A 59 3.91 -6.56 5.61
C ARG A 59 3.86 -5.33 6.52
N CYS A 60 2.97 -5.35 7.51
CA CYS A 60 2.86 -4.24 8.46
C CYS A 60 4.21 -3.98 9.12
N ARG A 61 4.68 -2.72 9.02
CA ARG A 61 5.87 -2.21 9.71
C ARG A 61 5.55 -1.04 10.63
N LEU A 62 4.26 -0.71 10.78
CA LEU A 62 3.79 0.43 11.57
C LEU A 62 3.59 0.07 13.04
N THR A 63 3.13 -1.15 13.30
CA THR A 63 2.84 -1.64 14.65
C THR A 63 3.67 -2.89 14.90
N PRO A 64 4.53 -2.91 15.94
CA PRO A 64 5.29 -4.10 16.32
C PRO A 64 4.36 -5.31 16.52
N GLY A 65 4.76 -6.48 15.99
CA GLY A 65 4.00 -7.73 16.10
C GLY A 65 2.77 -7.83 15.17
N CYS A 66 2.38 -6.78 14.46
CA CYS A 66 1.23 -6.87 13.56
C CYS A 66 1.54 -7.71 12.31
N THR A 67 0.71 -8.73 12.08
CA THR A 67 0.77 -9.57 10.89
C THR A 67 -0.15 -9.09 9.75
N GLY A 68 -0.52 -7.83 9.76
CA GLY A 68 -1.36 -7.22 8.72
C GLY A 68 -0.60 -6.86 7.45
N TRP A 69 -1.34 -6.33 6.49
CA TRP A 69 -0.81 -5.80 5.24
C TRP A 69 -1.00 -4.29 5.14
N ASN A 70 0.09 -3.59 4.87
CA ASN A 70 0.14 -2.17 4.58
C ASN A 70 -0.25 -1.90 3.11
N ARG A 71 -1.23 -1.01 2.92
CA ARG A 71 -1.73 -0.59 1.60
C ARG A 71 -1.47 0.90 1.40
N PHE A 72 -1.20 1.29 0.16
CA PHE A 72 -0.83 2.67 -0.16
C PHE A 72 -2.01 3.48 -0.68
N PHE A 73 -1.98 4.78 -0.40
CA PHE A 73 -2.98 5.77 -0.78
C PHE A 73 -2.28 7.06 -1.20
N PHE A 74 -2.88 7.80 -2.13
CA PHE A 74 -2.38 9.11 -2.55
C PHE A 74 -3.41 10.20 -2.26
N ARG A 75 -2.96 11.44 -2.01
CA ARG A 75 -3.87 12.57 -1.78
C ARG A 75 -4.34 13.20 -3.10
N SER A 76 -5.65 13.30 -3.28
CA SER A 76 -6.32 14.05 -4.34
C SER A 76 -7.67 14.57 -3.83
N GLY A 77 -7.60 15.67 -3.06
CA GLY A 77 -8.69 16.13 -2.18
C GLY A 77 -8.83 15.24 -0.95
N VAL A 78 -9.16 13.96 -1.17
CA VAL A 78 -9.19 12.87 -0.19
C VAL A 78 -8.08 11.85 -0.48
N TYR A 79 -7.78 10.99 0.49
CA TYR A 79 -6.87 9.86 0.26
C TYR A 79 -7.58 8.80 -0.58
N ARG A 80 -7.05 8.54 -1.77
CA ARG A 80 -7.55 7.54 -2.71
C ARG A 80 -6.64 6.33 -2.74
N PRO A 81 -7.17 5.11 -2.87
CA PRO A 81 -6.36 3.90 -2.87
C PRO A 81 -5.43 3.84 -4.08
N LEU A 82 -4.20 3.39 -3.87
CA LEU A 82 -3.27 2.95 -4.93
C LEU A 82 -3.42 1.44 -5.17
N PHE A 83 -4.67 1.00 -5.29
CA PHE A 83 -5.00 -0.37 -5.68
C PHE A 83 -6.38 -0.39 -6.32
N THR A 84 -6.59 -1.31 -7.24
CA THR A 84 -7.89 -1.46 -7.90
C THR A 84 -8.85 -2.30 -7.04
N PRO A 85 -10.17 -2.20 -7.26
CA PRO A 85 -11.15 -3.04 -6.56
C PRO A 85 -10.86 -4.54 -6.73
N GLU A 86 -10.45 -4.98 -7.91
CA GLU A 86 -10.13 -6.37 -8.22
C GLU A 86 -8.93 -6.84 -7.39
N GLN A 87 -7.88 -6.03 -7.30
CA GLN A 87 -6.70 -6.36 -6.50
C GLN A 87 -7.05 -6.40 -5.00
N SER A 88 -7.91 -5.49 -4.53
CA SER A 88 -8.42 -5.50 -3.15
C SER A 88 -9.23 -6.75 -2.84
N GLY A 89 -10.09 -7.18 -3.78
CA GLY A 89 -10.87 -8.42 -3.66
C GLY A 89 -9.97 -9.63 -3.54
N ARG A 90 -9.01 -9.77 -4.46
CA ARG A 90 -8.02 -10.85 -4.43
C ARG A 90 -7.27 -10.93 -3.10
N TRP A 91 -6.81 -9.80 -2.58
CA TRP A 91 -6.12 -9.75 -1.30
C TRP A 91 -7.00 -10.17 -0.11
N SER A 92 -8.29 -9.88 -0.18
CA SER A 92 -9.26 -10.26 0.84
C SER A 92 -9.53 -11.76 0.80
N ASP A 93 -9.64 -12.34 -0.41
CA ASP A 93 -9.77 -13.78 -0.61
C ASP A 93 -8.53 -14.55 -0.13
N GLU A 94 -7.32 -14.07 -0.47
CA GLU A 94 -6.07 -14.64 0.02
C GLU A 94 -6.01 -14.62 1.55
N ALA A 95 -6.41 -13.52 2.20
CA ALA A 95 -6.45 -13.42 3.64
C ALA A 95 -7.50 -14.36 4.27
N ARG A 96 -8.64 -14.57 3.61
CA ARG A 96 -9.67 -15.53 4.05
C ARG A 96 -9.17 -16.97 3.92
N ALA A 97 -8.61 -17.34 2.78
CA ALA A 97 -8.06 -18.67 2.54
C ALA A 97 -6.95 -19.02 3.54
N ALA A 98 -6.05 -18.07 3.83
CA ALA A 98 -5.01 -18.24 4.84
C ALA A 98 -5.58 -18.53 6.25
N ARG A 99 -6.70 -17.88 6.62
CA ARG A 99 -7.37 -18.13 7.91
C ARG A 99 -8.04 -19.50 7.98
N MET A 100 -8.61 -19.98 6.87
CA MET A 100 -9.26 -21.29 6.79
C MET A 100 -8.26 -22.46 6.75
N SER A 101 -7.01 -22.19 6.37
CA SER A 101 -5.95 -23.20 6.25
C SER A 101 -5.12 -23.36 7.53
N LEU A 102 -5.35 -22.52 8.55
CA LEU A 102 -4.71 -22.69 9.86
C LEU A 102 -5.43 -23.81 10.62
N PRO A 103 -4.72 -24.83 11.15
CA PRO A 103 -5.34 -25.81 12.02
C PRO A 103 -5.97 -25.10 13.22
N PRO A 104 -7.10 -25.60 13.77
CA PRO A 104 -7.68 -25.01 14.96
C PRO A 104 -6.60 -24.97 16.04
N THR A 105 -6.26 -23.76 16.51
CA THR A 105 -5.36 -23.57 17.65
C THR A 105 -5.97 -24.35 18.80
N THR A 106 -5.36 -25.48 19.14
CA THR A 106 -5.72 -26.25 20.33
C THR A 106 -5.28 -25.41 21.52
N LEU A 107 -6.25 -24.84 22.23
CA LEU A 107 -6.04 -24.25 23.56
C LEU A 107 -5.80 -25.37 24.58
#